data_AF-A0A8S0SG62-F1
#
_entry.id   AF-A0A8S0SG62-F1
#
_cell.length_a   1.000
_cell.length_b   1.000
_cell.length_c   1.000
_cell.angle_alpha   90.00
_cell.angle_beta   90.00
_cell.angle_gamma   90.00
#
_symmetry.space_group_name_H-M   'P 1'
#
loop_
_entity.id
_entity.type
_entity.pdbx_description
1 polymer ?
#
loop_
_entity_poly.entity_id
_entity_poly.type
_entity_poly.pdbx_seq_one_letter_code
_entity_poly.pdbx_strand_id
1 'polypeptide(L)' 'MGNEEKKTAVNEEMKRLNRLPANSSYASHRLRVLNKILQLLSVQRNTSQDEELELLFAGLHI' A
#
# COMPACT_ATOMS: atom_id res chain seq x y z
N MET A 1 -5.26 -13.13 -0.90
CA MET A 1 -5.28 -12.26 -2.10
C MET A 1 -4.03 -12.53 -2.93
N GLY A 2 -4.17 -12.69 -4.24
CA GLY A 2 -3.03 -12.73 -5.16
C GLY A 2 -2.32 -11.38 -5.28
N ASN A 3 -1.09 -11.34 -5.82
CA ASN A 3 -0.35 -10.08 -5.99
C ASN A 3 -1.09 -9.06 -6.89
N GLU A 4 -1.82 -9.53 -7.90
CA GLU A 4 -2.63 -8.66 -8.78
C GLU A 4 -3.86 -8.08 -8.05
N GLU A 5 -4.51 -8.86 -7.19
CA GLU A 5 -5.61 -8.37 -6.34
C GLU A 5 -5.09 -7.32 -5.35
N LYS A 6 -3.94 -7.60 -4.71
CA LYS A 6 -3.24 -6.66 -3.82
C LYS A 6 -2.91 -5.35 -4.53
N LYS A 7 -2.38 -5.41 -5.76
CA LYS A 7 -2.05 -4.24 -6.57
C LYS A 7 -3.30 -3.44 -6.94
N THR A 8 -4.40 -4.12 -7.26
CA THR A 8 -5.68 -3.48 -7.57
C THR A 8 -6.23 -2.72 -6.37
N ALA A 9 -6.30 -3.35 -5.19
CA ALA A 9 -6.77 -2.73 -3.96
C ALA A 9 -5.95 -1.48 -3.59
N VAL A 10 -4.62 -1.55 -3.71
CA VAL A 10 -3.72 -0.42 -3.44
C VAL A 10 -3.95 0.73 -4.42
N ASN A 11 -4.18 0.44 -5.71
CA ASN A 11 -4.46 1.46 -6.71
C ASN A 11 -5.82 2.16 -6.47
N GLU A 12 -6.84 1.43 -6.04
CA GLU A 12 -8.12 2.02 -5.65
C GLU A 12 -7.99 2.94 -4.44
N GLU A 13 -7.21 2.50 -3.45
CA GLU A 13 -6.92 3.28 -2.27
C GLU A 13 -6.14 4.57 -2.60
N MET A 14 -5.17 4.51 -3.52
CA MET A 14 -4.45 5.67 -4.03
C MET A 14 -5.40 6.67 -4.70
N LYS A 15 -6.35 6.19 -5.51
CA LYS A 15 -7.37 7.05 -6.13
C LYS A 15 -8.26 7.71 -5.08
N ARG A 16 -8.60 6.99 -3.99
CA ARG A 16 -9.36 7.54 -2.86
C ARG A 16 -8.57 8.64 -2.14
N LEU A 17 -7.28 8.41 -1.86
CA LEU A 17 -6.41 9.39 -1.23
C LEU A 17 -6.22 10.66 -2.05
N ASN A 18 -6.12 10.56 -3.37
CA ASN A 18 -5.96 11.72 -4.25
C ASN A 18 -7.17 12.67 -4.23
N ARG A 19 -8.30 12.23 -3.67
CA ARG A 19 -9.49 13.08 -3.45
C ARG A 19 -9.47 13.79 -2.10
N LEU A 20 -8.56 13.42 -1.21
CA LEU A 20 -8.43 14.03 0.12
C LEU A 20 -7.57 15.30 0.07
N PRO A 21 -7.82 16.26 0.97
CA PRO A 21 -6.96 17.42 1.11
C PRO A 21 -5.51 17.01 1.43
N ALA A 22 -4.57 17.53 0.63
CA ALA A 22 -3.13 17.19 0.68
C ALA A 22 -2.45 17.53 2.03
N ASN A 23 -3.11 18.31 2.86
CA ASN A 23 -2.64 18.79 4.17
C ASN A 23 -3.08 17.90 5.35
N SER A 24 -3.73 16.77 5.12
CA SER A 24 -4.05 15.83 6.21
C SER A 24 -2.86 14.91 6.53
N SER A 25 -2.46 14.86 7.81
CA SER A 25 -1.40 13.96 8.30
C SER A 25 -1.69 12.49 7.94
N TYR A 26 -2.97 12.10 8.01
CA TYR A 26 -3.44 10.80 7.58
C TYR A 26 -3.15 10.51 6.10
N ALA A 27 -3.48 11.42 5.18
CA ALA A 27 -3.25 11.18 3.75
C ALA A 27 -1.76 11.04 3.44
N SER A 28 -0.91 11.88 4.05
CA SER A 28 0.54 11.83 3.89
C SER A 28 1.16 10.55 4.47
N HIS A 29 0.65 10.06 5.60
CA HIS A 29 1.09 8.78 6.16
C HIS A 29 0.64 7.60 5.29
N ARG A 30 -0.63 7.59 4.89
CA ARG A 30 -1.23 6.54 4.07
C ARG A 30 -0.56 6.43 2.71
N LEU A 31 -0.24 7.55 2.06
CA LEU A 31 0.46 7.59 0.79
C LEU A 31 1.85 6.93 0.88
N ARG A 32 2.59 7.15 1.97
CA ARG A 32 3.89 6.49 2.19
C ARG A 32 3.75 4.98 2.31
N VAL A 33 2.75 4.50 3.03
CA VAL A 33 2.46 3.07 3.19
C VAL A 33 2.14 2.43 1.83
N LEU A 34 1.26 3.04 1.05
CA LEU A 34 0.86 2.50 -0.27
C LEU A 34 2.02 2.48 -1.26
N ASN A 35 2.85 3.53 -1.28
CA ASN A 35 4.04 3.56 -2.12
C ASN A 35 5.03 2.45 -1.75
N LYS A 36 5.23 2.20 -0.45
CA LYS A 36 6.08 1.12 0.03
C LYS A 36 5.54 -0.26 -0.40
N ILE A 37 4.23 -0.46 -0.36
CA ILE A 37 3.60 -1.69 -0.85
C ILE A 37 3.79 -1.86 -2.36
N LEU A 38 3.57 -0.81 -3.16
CA LEU A 38 3.78 -0.87 -4.61
C LEU A 38 5.23 -1.22 -4.95
N GLN A 39 6.19 -0.64 -4.22
CA GLN A 39 7.60 -0.98 -4.36
C GLN A 39 7.82 -2.48 -4.09
N LEU A 40 7.34 -3.00 -2.96
CA LEU A 40 7.48 -4.41 -2.60
C LEU A 40 6.82 -5.34 -3.62
N LEU A 41 5.67 -4.97 -4.18
CA LEU A 41 5.00 -5.73 -5.23
C LEU A 41 5.75 -5.72 -6.57
N SER A 42 6.58 -4.69 -6.82
CA SER A 42 7.31 -4.52 -8.09
C SER A 42 8.67 -5.24 -8.16
N VAL A 43 9.17 -5.75 -7.03
CA VAL A 43 10.48 -6.41 -6.95
C VAL A 43 10.33 -7.89 -6.65
N GLN A 44 11.36 -8.66 -6.96
CA GLN A 44 11.51 -10.00 -6.39
C GLN A 44 11.77 -9.86 -4.89
N ARG A 45 10.87 -10.37 -4.07
CA ARG A 45 10.94 -10.26 -2.62
C ARG A 45 11.68 -11.44 -2.01
N ASN A 46 12.40 -11.17 -0.94
CA ASN A 46 12.89 -12.18 -0.01
C ASN A 46 11.88 -12.40 1.14
N THR A 47 12.14 -13.37 2.00
CA THR A 47 11.23 -13.73 3.10
C THR A 47 10.85 -12.54 3.98
N SER A 48 11.81 -11.68 4.37
CA SER A 48 11.50 -10.54 5.24
C SER A 48 10.67 -9.46 4.52
N GLN A 49 10.85 -9.31 3.21
CA GLN A 49 10.04 -8.40 2.39
C GLN A 49 8.62 -8.92 2.17
N ASP A 50 8.43 -10.24 2.10
CA ASP A 50 7.08 -10.83 2.10
C ASP A 50 6.39 -10.62 3.45
N GLU A 51 7.09 -10.83 4.57
CA GLU A 51 6.56 -10.53 5.91
C GLU A 51 6.21 -9.05 6.09
N GLU A 52 7.10 -8.15 5.66
CA GLU A 52 6.85 -6.71 5.66
C GLU A 52 5.60 -6.36 4.85
N LEU A 53 5.44 -6.94 3.66
CA LEU A 53 4.29 -6.73 2.80
C LEU A 53 2.99 -7.16 3.48
N GLU A 54 2.96 -8.34 4.11
CA GLU A 54 1.76 -8.81 4.82
C GLU A 54 1.41 -7.92 6.01
N LEU A 55 2.41 -7.47 6.79
CA LEU A 55 2.19 -6.55 7.91
C LEU A 55 1.62 -5.21 7.46
N LEU A 56 2.13 -4.65 6.36
CA LEU A 56 1.63 -3.40 5.78
C LEU A 56 0.19 -3.55 5.28
N PHE A 57 -0.16 -4.69 4.68
CA PHE A 57 -1.55 -4.98 4.27
C PHE A 57 -2.48 -5.15 5.48
N ALA A 58 -2.05 -5.86 6.52
CA ALA A 58 -2.85 -6.04 7.74
C ALA A 58 -3.19 -4.69 8.40
N GLY A 59 -2.26 -3.72 8.35
CA GLY A 59 -2.46 -2.37 8.88
C GLY A 59 -3.30 -1.43 8.01
N LEU A 60 -3.60 -1.79 6.75
CA LEU A 60 -4.34 -0.91 5.84
C LEU A 60 -5.85 -0.93 6.04
N HIS A 61 -6.42 -1.98 6.64
CA HIS A 61 -7.88 -2.18 6.75
C HIS A 61 -8.60 -1.92 5.42
N ILE A 62 -8.12 -2.53 4.33
CA ILE A 62 -8.69 -2.49 2.98
C ILE A 62 -9.08 -3.88 2.50
#